data_AF-A0CFY7-F1
#
_entry.id   AF-A0CFY7-F1
#
_cell.length_a   1.000
_cell.length_b   1.000
_cell.length_c   1.000
_cell.angle_alpha   90.00
_cell.angle_beta   90.00
_cell.angle_gamma   90.00
#
_symmetry.space_group_name_H-M   'P 1'
#
loop_
_entity.id
_entity.type
_entity.pdbx_description
1 polymer ?
#
loop_
_entity_poly.entity_id
_entity_poly.type
_entity_poly.pdbx_seq_one_letter_code
_entity_poly.pdbx_strand_id
1 'polypeptide(L)'
;MIQLFRFCSGKITSSFPKLSFKVKDFSIFKGEKPTALKNDDIKTLLKMHQLGATWKLVLIISNIKQQDDNSLYKEVKFSNFKEAFSFMTQVAIFSEQINRNILLNVDHPEWENLFNTIKIRLITDDVNNITVKDVFLAYAIDNIAMNVQVKSAESTNDTRILEIAKIAEAWNFNFDQFHRMIETDSKQI
;
A
#
# COMPACT_ATOMS: atom_id res chain seq x y z
N MET A 1 16.03 8.13 23.51
CA MET A 1 15.08 7.15 24.05
C MET A 1 13.84 7.20 23.18
N ILE A 2 13.81 6.44 22.09
CA ILE A 2 12.74 6.48 21.07
C ILE A 2 11.60 5.60 21.60
N GLN A 3 10.43 6.19 21.86
CA GLN A 3 9.25 5.46 22.33
C GLN A 3 8.73 4.57 21.20
N LEU A 4 8.96 3.26 21.33
CA LEU A 4 8.43 2.22 20.46
C LEU A 4 6.95 1.96 20.78
N PHE A 5 6.12 2.01 19.74
CA PHE A 5 4.67 1.91 19.77
C PHE A 5 4.20 0.52 20.25
N ARG A 6 3.20 0.48 21.16
CA ARG A 6 2.63 -0.74 21.78
C ARG A 6 1.42 -1.28 21.00
N PHE A 7 1.31 -2.60 20.82
CA PHE A 7 0.08 -3.26 20.36
C PHE A 7 -0.19 -4.65 20.98
N CYS A 8 -1.43 -4.86 21.45
CA CYS A 8 -1.94 -6.11 22.03
C CYS A 8 -2.41 -7.13 20.96
N SER A 9 -2.54 -8.40 21.36
CA SER A 9 -2.93 -9.56 20.55
C SER A 9 -4.44 -9.83 20.65
N GLY A 10 -5.07 -10.31 19.56
CA GLY A 10 -6.43 -10.86 19.59
C GLY A 10 -6.89 -11.33 18.21
N LYS A 11 -7.30 -12.60 18.11
CA LYS A 11 -7.77 -13.31 16.91
C LYS A 11 -8.85 -12.54 16.13
N ILE A 12 -8.74 -12.52 14.80
CA ILE A 12 -9.74 -11.97 13.89
C ILE A 12 -10.92 -12.94 13.80
N THR A 13 -12.10 -12.50 14.23
CA THR A 13 -13.38 -13.14 13.89
C THR A 13 -14.26 -12.09 13.24
N SER A 14 -14.70 -12.36 12.01
CA SER A 14 -15.47 -11.43 11.20
C SER A 14 -16.94 -11.40 11.61
N SER A 15 -17.51 -10.20 11.71
CA SER A 15 -18.90 -9.83 11.35
C SER A 15 -19.12 -8.37 11.76
N PHE A 16 -18.33 -7.44 11.19
CA PHE A 16 -18.27 -6.00 11.57
C PHE A 16 -18.51 -5.73 13.07
N PRO A 17 -17.51 -6.06 13.92
CA PRO A 17 -16.84 -5.02 14.69
C PRO A 17 -15.30 -5.26 14.76
N LYS A 18 -14.51 -4.19 14.86
CA LYS A 18 -13.03 -4.19 14.89
C LYS A 18 -12.32 -4.74 13.64
N LEU A 19 -12.09 -3.89 12.65
CA LEU A 19 -10.83 -3.97 11.89
C LEU A 19 -9.70 -3.66 12.89
N SER A 20 -9.14 -4.66 13.57
CA SER A 20 -7.92 -4.50 14.36
C SER A 20 -6.68 -4.63 13.46
N PHE A 21 -6.64 -3.92 12.33
CA PHE A 21 -5.47 -3.89 11.46
C PHE A 21 -4.53 -2.76 11.87
N LYS A 22 -4.12 -2.76 13.14
CA LYS A 22 -2.92 -2.03 13.53
C LYS A 22 -1.77 -2.83 12.96
N VAL A 23 -1.19 -2.34 11.86
CA VAL A 23 0.05 -2.86 11.31
C VAL A 23 1.08 -2.83 12.43
N LYS A 24 1.23 -3.97 13.10
CA LYS A 24 2.33 -4.17 14.03
C LYS A 24 3.60 -4.10 13.19
N ASP A 25 4.66 -3.64 13.82
CA ASP A 25 6.02 -3.78 13.31
C ASP A 25 6.14 -5.14 12.63
N PHE A 26 6.36 -5.10 11.33
CA PHE A 26 6.09 -6.21 10.42
C PHE A 26 7.02 -7.42 10.64
N SER A 27 7.90 -7.30 11.64
CA SER A 27 8.72 -8.35 12.24
C SER A 27 7.94 -9.56 12.78
N ILE A 28 6.65 -9.45 13.04
CA ILE A 28 5.79 -10.55 13.54
C ILE A 28 5.37 -11.51 12.41
N PHE A 29 5.33 -11.04 11.16
CA PHE A 29 4.91 -11.85 10.01
C PHE A 29 6.04 -12.70 9.40
N LYS A 30 7.17 -12.86 10.11
CA LYS A 30 8.31 -13.64 9.61
C LYS A 30 7.88 -15.08 9.31
N GLY A 31 7.68 -15.36 8.02
CA GLY A 31 7.33 -16.69 7.51
C GLY A 31 5.83 -17.01 7.45
N GLU A 32 4.94 -16.08 7.79
CA GLU A 32 3.49 -16.29 7.58
C GLU A 32 3.11 -15.99 6.14
N LYS A 33 2.36 -16.90 5.53
CA LYS A 33 1.84 -16.69 4.17
C LYS A 33 0.86 -15.52 4.16
N PRO A 34 0.91 -14.65 3.15
CA PRO A 34 -0.03 -13.56 3.05
C PRO A 34 -1.46 -14.08 2.99
N THR A 35 -2.40 -13.35 3.60
CA THR A 35 -3.83 -13.74 3.63
C THR A 35 -4.60 -12.83 2.69
N ALA A 36 -5.39 -13.42 1.79
CA ALA A 36 -6.28 -12.70 0.90
C ALA A 36 -7.33 -11.90 1.68
N LEU A 37 -7.54 -10.64 1.28
CA LEU A 37 -8.54 -9.77 1.88
C LEU A 37 -9.93 -10.01 1.26
N LYS A 38 -11.00 -9.74 2.03
CA LYS A 38 -12.35 -9.69 1.49
C LYS A 38 -12.57 -8.35 0.76
N ASN A 39 -13.50 -8.33 -0.19
CA ASN A 39 -13.81 -7.13 -0.98
C ASN A 39 -14.16 -5.90 -0.13
N ASP A 40 -14.88 -6.09 0.98
CA ASP A 40 -15.25 -4.99 1.88
C ASP A 40 -14.04 -4.47 2.68
N ASP A 41 -13.12 -5.36 3.05
CA ASP A 41 -11.86 -4.99 3.71
C ASP A 41 -10.98 -4.18 2.75
N ILE A 42 -10.86 -4.62 1.49
CA ILE A 42 -10.11 -3.90 0.44
C ILE A 42 -10.69 -2.50 0.25
N LYS A 43 -12.00 -2.37 0.04
CA LYS A 43 -12.67 -1.08 -0.12
C LYS A 43 -12.45 -0.17 1.10
N THR A 44 -12.50 -0.75 2.30
CA THR A 44 -12.26 -0.01 3.55
C THR A 44 -10.84 0.52 3.63
N LEU A 45 -9.83 -0.32 3.33
CA LEU A 45 -8.43 0.11 3.31
C LEU A 45 -8.18 1.18 2.23
N LEU A 46 -8.74 1.01 1.03
CA LEU A 46 -8.63 2.01 -0.04
C LEU A 46 -9.26 3.35 0.38
N LYS A 47 -10.40 3.33 1.07
CA LYS A 47 -11.03 4.54 1.60
C LYS A 47 -10.17 5.19 2.69
N MET A 48 -9.69 4.39 3.63
CA MET A 48 -8.87 4.82 4.76
C MET A 48 -7.58 5.53 4.32
N HIS A 49 -6.92 5.02 3.28
CA HIS A 49 -5.70 5.59 2.73
C HIS A 49 -5.91 6.53 1.54
N GLN A 50 -7.16 6.90 1.26
CA GLN A 50 -7.55 7.82 0.17
C GLN A 50 -7.10 7.34 -1.23
N LEU A 51 -6.98 6.03 -1.42
CA LEU A 51 -6.55 5.40 -2.67
C LEU A 51 -7.71 5.17 -3.65
N GLY A 52 -8.96 5.20 -3.18
CA GLY A 52 -10.12 4.91 -4.02
C GLY A 52 -10.36 5.91 -5.17
N ALA A 53 -9.73 7.08 -5.13
CA ALA A 53 -9.80 8.07 -6.20
C ALA A 53 -8.75 7.84 -7.30
N THR A 54 -7.64 7.17 -6.97
CA THR A 54 -6.45 7.06 -7.84
C THR A 54 -6.20 5.63 -8.31
N TRP A 55 -6.67 4.63 -7.56
CA TRP A 55 -6.54 3.21 -7.86
C TRP A 55 -7.88 2.60 -8.25
N LYS A 56 -7.88 1.85 -9.35
CA LYS A 56 -9.01 1.06 -9.79
C LYS A 56 -8.92 -0.35 -9.21
N LEU A 57 -9.93 -0.75 -8.46
CA LEU A 57 -10.11 -2.12 -8.00
C LEU A 57 -10.75 -2.96 -9.12
N VAL A 58 -10.05 -4.01 -9.55
CA VAL A 58 -10.57 -4.98 -10.54
C VAL A 58 -10.98 -6.24 -9.80
N LEU A 59 -12.29 -6.54 -9.79
CA LEU A 59 -12.85 -7.72 -9.14
C LEU A 59 -13.25 -8.76 -10.19
N ILE A 60 -13.24 -10.04 -9.79
CA ILE A 60 -13.86 -11.11 -10.58
C ILE A 60 -15.34 -10.79 -10.78
N ILE A 61 -15.75 -10.61 -12.04
CA ILE A 61 -17.14 -10.34 -12.44
C ILE A 61 -17.83 -11.56 -13.07
N SER A 62 -17.11 -12.66 -13.31
CA SER A 62 -17.65 -13.84 -13.99
C SER A 62 -16.97 -15.13 -13.50
N ASN A 63 -17.50 -16.29 -13.88
CA ASN A 63 -16.87 -17.59 -13.57
C ASN A 63 -15.59 -17.87 -14.38
N ILE A 64 -15.17 -16.93 -15.24
CA ILE A 64 -13.95 -17.05 -16.05
C ILE A 64 -12.88 -16.15 -15.42
N LYS A 65 -11.79 -16.78 -14.96
CA LYS A 65 -10.64 -16.08 -14.39
C LYS A 65 -9.86 -15.36 -15.49
N GLN A 66 -9.77 -14.04 -15.41
CA GLN A 66 -8.93 -13.19 -16.26
C GLN A 66 -7.60 -12.87 -15.58
N GLN A 67 -6.61 -12.44 -16.37
CA GLN A 67 -5.27 -12.11 -15.88
C GLN A 67 -5.29 -10.98 -14.83
N ASP A 68 -6.20 -10.02 -14.95
CA ASP A 68 -6.27 -8.84 -14.06
C ASP A 68 -7.25 -8.98 -12.90
N ASP A 69 -7.86 -10.14 -12.73
CA ASP A 69 -8.84 -10.36 -11.68
C ASP A 69 -8.22 -10.22 -10.29
N ASN A 70 -8.97 -9.58 -9.38
CA ASN A 70 -8.56 -9.32 -7.99
C ASN A 70 -7.21 -8.59 -7.90
N SER A 71 -7.09 -7.48 -8.61
CA SER A 71 -5.88 -6.64 -8.62
C SER A 71 -6.21 -5.16 -8.43
N LEU A 72 -5.21 -4.39 -8.03
CA LEU A 72 -5.27 -2.93 -8.04
C LEU A 72 -4.53 -2.40 -9.27
N TYR A 73 -5.19 -1.53 -10.03
CA TYR A 73 -4.62 -0.92 -11.22
C TYR A 73 -4.51 0.60 -11.08
N LYS A 74 -3.40 1.18 -11.55
CA LYS A 74 -3.22 2.63 -11.66
C LYS A 74 -2.36 3.00 -12.87
N GLU A 75 -2.66 4.14 -13.47
CA GLU A 75 -1.78 4.79 -14.46
C GLU A 75 -1.24 6.10 -13.88
N VAL A 76 0.07 6.30 -13.99
CA VAL A 76 0.75 7.52 -13.53
C VAL A 76 1.46 8.16 -14.71
N LYS A 77 1.17 9.45 -14.96
CA LYS A 77 1.80 10.23 -16.02
C LYS A 77 2.71 11.30 -15.43
N PHE A 78 3.95 11.36 -15.93
CA PHE A 78 4.99 12.31 -15.56
C PHE A 78 5.23 13.31 -16.68
N SER A 79 6.04 14.34 -16.43
CA SER A 79 6.31 15.38 -17.44
C SER A 79 7.20 14.86 -18.57
N ASN A 80 8.12 13.96 -18.24
CA ASN A 80 9.13 13.43 -19.15
C ASN A 80 9.58 12.02 -18.72
N PHE A 81 10.38 11.37 -19.58
CA PHE A 81 10.91 10.03 -19.32
C PHE A 81 11.83 9.96 -18.08
N LYS A 82 12.61 11.01 -17.80
CA LYS A 82 13.55 11.05 -16.67
C LYS A 82 12.79 10.97 -15.33
N GLU A 83 11.69 11.71 -15.20
CA GLU A 83 10.81 11.66 -14.02
C GLU A 83 10.17 10.27 -13.86
N ALA A 84 9.62 9.71 -14.93
CA ALA A 84 9.01 8.38 -14.91
C ALA A 84 10.02 7.31 -14.46
N PHE A 85 11.25 7.35 -14.99
CA PHE A 85 12.30 6.40 -14.62
C PHE A 85 12.84 6.64 -13.19
N SER A 86 12.90 7.89 -12.74
CA SER A 86 13.24 8.22 -11.35
C SER A 86 12.21 7.66 -10.37
N PHE A 87 10.92 7.80 -10.70
CA PHE A 87 9.83 7.19 -9.94
C PHE A 87 9.97 5.66 -9.88
N MET A 88 10.17 5.00 -11.01
CA MET A 88 10.38 3.55 -11.05
C MET A 88 11.58 3.13 -10.18
N THR A 89 12.68 3.88 -10.25
CA THR A 89 13.88 3.59 -9.43
C THR A 89 13.58 3.71 -7.93
N GLN A 90 12.83 4.73 -7.51
CA GLN A 90 12.47 4.91 -6.11
C GLN A 90 11.51 3.83 -5.61
N VAL A 91 10.53 3.43 -6.42
CA VAL A 91 9.63 2.30 -6.10
C VAL A 91 10.43 1.00 -5.97
N ALA A 92 11.36 0.74 -6.90
CA ALA A 92 12.21 -0.45 -6.83
C ALA A 92 13.07 -0.48 -5.56
N ILE A 93 13.69 0.65 -5.19
CA ILE A 93 14.46 0.78 -3.94
C ILE A 93 13.56 0.55 -2.72
N PHE A 94 12.37 1.14 -2.71
CA PHE A 94 11.40 1.01 -1.62
C PHE A 94 10.96 -0.45 -1.42
N SER A 95 10.57 -1.14 -2.51
CA SER A 95 10.20 -2.56 -2.47
C SER A 95 11.35 -3.42 -1.93
N GLU A 96 12.57 -3.22 -2.43
CA GLU A 96 13.76 -3.94 -1.95
C GLU A 96 14.06 -3.68 -0.47
N GLN A 97 13.94 -2.43 -0.03
CA GLN A 97 14.22 -2.05 1.35
C GLN A 97 13.17 -2.60 2.31
N ILE A 98 11.89 -2.63 1.94
CA ILE A 98 10.85 -3.24 2.78
C ILE A 98 11.03 -4.74 2.87
N ASN A 99 11.32 -5.38 1.74
CA ASN A 99 11.61 -6.80 1.69
C ASN A 99 12.74 -7.18 2.66
N ARG A 100 13.78 -6.33 2.77
CA ARG A 100 14.92 -6.55 3.66
C ARG A 100 14.70 -6.13 5.12
N ASN A 101 14.19 -4.92 5.35
CA ASN A 101 14.18 -4.28 6.67
C ASN A 101 12.92 -4.60 7.48
N ILE A 102 11.81 -4.81 6.79
CA ILE A 102 10.49 -4.78 7.41
C ILE A 102 9.88 -6.19 7.47
N LEU A 103 10.56 -7.25 7.02
CA LEU A 103 10.07 -8.64 7.10
C LEU A 103 8.69 -8.86 6.41
N LEU A 104 8.21 -7.85 5.68
CA LEU A 104 7.19 -8.01 4.67
C LEU A 104 7.88 -8.45 3.40
N ASN A 105 7.61 -9.68 2.95
CA ASN A 105 7.80 -10.02 1.54
C ASN A 105 6.76 -9.23 0.73
N VAL A 106 6.99 -7.93 0.50
CA VAL A 106 6.17 -7.11 -0.40
C VAL A 106 6.54 -7.52 -1.81
N ASP A 107 5.55 -8.00 -2.54
CA ASP A 107 5.72 -8.37 -3.93
C ASP A 107 6.06 -7.12 -4.76
N HIS A 108 6.85 -7.31 -5.81
CA HIS A 108 7.20 -6.24 -6.71
C HIS A 108 5.96 -5.81 -7.51
N PRO A 109 5.82 -4.51 -7.85
CA PRO A 109 4.75 -4.10 -8.74
C PRO A 109 4.94 -4.74 -10.12
N GLU A 110 3.85 -5.19 -10.73
CA GLU A 110 3.82 -5.41 -12.16
C GLU A 110 3.58 -4.06 -12.84
N TRP A 111 4.42 -3.69 -13.81
CA TRP A 111 4.24 -2.44 -14.52
C TRP A 111 4.60 -2.49 -16.01
N GLU A 112 4.04 -1.55 -16.76
CA GLU A 112 4.43 -1.23 -18.13
C GLU A 112 4.87 0.23 -18.19
N ASN A 113 6.03 0.51 -18.80
CA ASN A 113 6.50 1.88 -19.02
C ASN A 113 6.38 2.26 -20.50
N LEU A 114 5.54 3.26 -20.79
CA LEU A 114 5.43 3.91 -22.09
C LEU A 114 5.89 5.37 -21.97
N PHE A 115 7.17 5.63 -22.25
CA PHE A 115 7.78 6.96 -22.14
C PHE A 115 7.55 7.59 -20.74
N ASN A 116 6.73 8.64 -20.63
CA ASN A 116 6.42 9.32 -19.38
C ASN A 116 5.22 8.72 -18.63
N THR A 117 4.67 7.60 -19.09
CA THR A 117 3.49 6.96 -18.51
C THR A 117 3.86 5.59 -17.95
N ILE A 118 3.50 5.33 -16.69
CA ILE A 118 3.67 4.04 -16.02
C ILE A 118 2.29 3.47 -15.70
N LYS A 119 2.00 2.28 -16.21
CA LYS A 119 0.83 1.49 -15.83
C LYS A 119 1.25 0.48 -14.78
N ILE A 120 0.48 0.34 -13.71
CA ILE A 120 0.84 -0.44 -12.52
C ILE A 120 -0.32 -1.37 -12.19
N ARG A 121 0.00 -2.64 -11.96
CA ARG A 121 -0.89 -3.68 -11.45
C ARG A 121 -0.28 -4.27 -10.18
N LEU A 122 -1.07 -4.37 -9.13
CA LEU A 122 -0.68 -4.97 -7.84
C LEU A 122 -1.58 -6.14 -7.49
N ILE A 123 -0.97 -7.27 -7.19
CA ILE A 123 -1.59 -8.50 -6.70
C ILE A 123 -0.54 -9.30 -5.93
N THR A 124 -0.97 -10.06 -4.93
CA THR A 124 -0.11 -11.08 -4.31
C THR A 124 -0.31 -12.41 -5.04
N ASP A 125 0.70 -12.84 -5.80
CA ASP A 125 0.62 -14.04 -6.66
C ASP A 125 0.42 -15.34 -5.88
N ASP A 126 1.04 -15.49 -4.69
CA ASP A 126 0.94 -16.70 -3.84
C ASP A 126 -0.53 -17.01 -3.47
N VAL A 127 -1.37 -15.98 -3.35
CA VAL A 127 -2.81 -16.14 -3.04
C VAL A 127 -3.74 -15.75 -4.19
N ASN A 128 -3.21 -15.34 -5.34
CA ASN A 128 -3.98 -14.86 -6.49
C ASN A 128 -5.06 -13.82 -6.10
N ASN A 129 -4.75 -12.92 -5.18
CA ASN A 129 -5.69 -11.93 -4.65
C ASN A 129 -4.96 -10.75 -4.01
N ILE A 130 -5.70 -9.68 -3.71
CA ILE A 130 -5.22 -8.51 -2.99
C ILE A 130 -5.02 -8.85 -1.52
N THR A 131 -3.88 -8.44 -0.99
CA THR A 131 -3.52 -8.53 0.41
C THR A 131 -3.22 -7.15 0.97
N VAL A 132 -2.96 -7.07 2.28
CA VAL A 132 -2.55 -5.80 2.92
C VAL A 132 -1.28 -5.24 2.28
N LYS A 133 -0.40 -6.12 1.78
CA LYS A 133 0.86 -5.73 1.15
C LYS A 133 0.62 -4.91 -0.12
N ASP A 134 -0.33 -5.35 -0.95
CA ASP A 134 -0.68 -4.66 -2.19
C ASP A 134 -1.24 -3.26 -1.91
N VAL A 135 -2.10 -3.13 -0.90
CA VAL A 135 -2.67 -1.82 -0.52
C VAL A 135 -1.61 -0.91 0.10
N PHE A 136 -0.68 -1.46 0.87
CA PHE A 136 0.44 -0.70 1.42
C PHE A 136 1.40 -0.22 0.32
N LEU A 137 1.73 -1.09 -0.63
CA LEU A 137 2.55 -0.74 -1.78
C LEU A 137 1.86 0.32 -2.66
N ALA A 138 0.54 0.21 -2.86
CA ALA A 138 -0.25 1.23 -3.55
C ALA A 138 -0.13 2.60 -2.86
N TYR A 139 -0.25 2.64 -1.53
CA TYR A 139 -0.08 3.86 -0.76
C TYR A 139 1.32 4.46 -0.88
N ALA A 140 2.34 3.62 -0.80
CA ALA A 140 3.72 4.07 -0.96
C ALA A 140 4.00 4.61 -2.37
N ILE A 141 3.50 3.93 -3.40
CA ILE A 141 3.61 4.36 -4.80
C ILE A 141 3.00 5.75 -4.98
N ASP A 142 1.83 6.04 -4.38
CA ASP A 142 1.21 7.37 -4.46
C ASP A 142 2.08 8.45 -3.82
N ASN A 143 2.70 8.16 -2.66
CA ASN A 143 3.61 9.08 -2.00
C ASN A 143 4.89 9.33 -2.81
N ILE A 144 5.49 8.27 -3.37
CA ILE A 144 6.69 8.36 -4.20
C ILE A 144 6.40 9.14 -5.50
N ALA A 145 5.27 8.88 -6.15
CA ALA A 145 4.84 9.60 -7.34
C ALA A 145 4.67 11.10 -7.05
N MET A 146 4.01 11.44 -5.94
CA MET A 146 3.85 12.83 -5.49
C MET A 146 5.21 13.50 -5.22
N ASN A 147 6.13 12.81 -4.54
CA ASN A 147 7.47 13.33 -4.26
C ASN A 147 8.26 13.64 -5.54
N VAL A 148 8.18 12.76 -6.54
CA VAL A 148 8.84 12.96 -7.84
C VAL A 148 8.24 14.15 -8.60
N GLN A 149 6.93 14.32 -8.56
CA GLN A 149 6.24 15.41 -9.26
C GLN A 149 6.47 16.79 -8.58
N VAL A 150 6.65 16.81 -7.26
CA VAL A 150 6.89 18.06 -6.49
C VAL A 150 8.35 18.51 -6.56
N LYS A 151 9.31 17.57 -6.54
CA LYS A 151 10.74 17.90 -6.64
C LYS A 151 11.14 17.99 -8.11
N SER A 152 11.13 19.20 -8.67
CA SER A 152 11.78 19.46 -9.96
C SER A 152 13.20 18.88 -9.98
N ALA A 153 13.64 18.43 -11.17
CA ALA A 153 14.72 17.47 -11.42
C ALA A 153 16.17 17.81 -10.93
N GLU A 154 16.34 18.70 -9.95
CA GLU A 154 17.63 19.20 -9.44
C GLU A 154 18.01 18.69 -8.03
N SER A 155 17.13 18.01 -7.30
CA SER A 155 17.47 17.45 -5.98
C SER A 155 17.87 15.97 -6.08
N THR A 156 18.94 15.67 -6.82
CA THR A 156 19.65 14.41 -6.69
C THR A 156 20.66 14.56 -5.57
N ASN A 157 20.28 14.21 -4.33
CA ASN A 157 21.13 13.47 -3.39
C ASN A 157 20.44 13.43 -2.01
N ASP A 158 20.21 12.19 -1.55
CA ASP A 158 20.08 11.80 -0.14
C ASP A 158 18.69 11.84 0.56
N THR A 159 17.68 11.18 0.00
CA THR A 159 16.41 10.84 0.72
C THR A 159 16.18 9.35 1.00
N ARG A 160 17.14 8.48 0.66
CA ARG A 160 16.97 7.01 0.54
C ARG A 160 16.59 6.22 1.80
N ILE A 161 16.68 6.80 3.00
CA ILE A 161 16.37 6.10 4.27
C ILE A 161 15.23 6.81 5.03
N LEU A 162 14.95 8.07 4.71
CA LEU A 162 13.99 8.89 5.48
C LEU A 162 12.54 8.80 4.97
N GLU A 163 12.26 8.07 3.89
CA GLU A 163 10.92 7.98 3.29
C GLU A 163 10.11 6.77 3.80
N ILE A 164 10.73 5.61 4.05
CA ILE A 164 9.98 4.41 4.50
C ILE A 164 9.34 4.62 5.86
N ALA A 165 10.12 5.08 6.85
CA ALA A 165 9.61 5.32 8.20
C ALA A 165 8.45 6.33 8.18
N LYS A 166 8.58 7.40 7.39
CA LYS A 166 7.52 8.40 7.22
C LYS A 166 6.27 7.83 6.56
N ILE A 167 6.42 7.04 5.50
CA ILE A 167 5.28 6.38 4.83
C ILE A 167 4.59 5.42 5.80
N ALA A 168 5.35 4.63 6.57
CA ALA A 168 4.80 3.73 7.57
C ALA A 168 4.11 4.47 8.73
N GLU A 169 4.70 5.56 9.22
CA GLU A 169 4.10 6.44 10.24
C GLU A 169 2.81 7.07 9.74
N ALA A 170 2.79 7.60 8.51
CA ALA A 170 1.61 8.19 7.89
C ALA A 170 0.50 7.14 7.65
N TRP A 171 0.88 5.93 7.23
CA TRP A 171 -0.03 4.80 7.13
C TRP A 171 -0.69 4.48 8.48
N ASN A 172 0.12 4.37 9.54
CA ASN A 172 -0.38 4.10 10.89
C ASN A 172 -1.26 5.24 11.42
N PHE A 173 -0.89 6.49 11.14
CA PHE A 173 -1.68 7.65 11.52
C PHE A 173 -3.06 7.63 10.84
N ASN A 174 -3.13 7.35 9.54
CA ASN A 174 -4.40 7.23 8.81
C ASN A 174 -5.30 6.15 9.43
N PHE A 175 -4.71 5.02 9.83
CA PHE A 175 -5.42 3.96 10.53
C PHE A 175 -6.02 4.45 11.86
N ASP A 176 -5.21 5.10 12.71
CA ASP A 176 -5.67 5.60 14.01
C ASP A 176 -6.73 6.70 13.87
N GLN A 177 -6.68 7.52 12.81
CA GLN A 177 -7.72 8.51 12.52
C GLN A 177 -9.03 7.84 12.09
N PHE A 178 -8.96 6.91 11.15
CA PHE A 178 -10.12 6.21 10.64
C PHE A 178 -10.84 5.40 11.73
N HIS A 179 -10.08 4.75 12.62
CA HIS A 179 -10.63 4.05 13.78
C HIS A 179 -11.40 4.99 14.71
N ARG A 180 -10.84 6.18 15.02
CA ARG A 180 -11.51 7.20 15.85
C ARG A 180 -12.78 7.73 15.21
N MET A 181 -12.79 7.91 13.89
CA MET A 181 -13.99 8.33 13.16
C MET A 181 -15.11 7.28 13.33
N ILE A 182 -14.82 6.01 13.08
CA ILE A 182 -15.81 4.92 13.24
C ILE A 182 -16.33 4.83 14.68
N GLU A 183 -15.45 4.92 15.68
CA GLU A 183 -15.87 4.88 17.09
C GLU A 183 -16.78 6.06 17.47
N THR A 184 -16.58 7.22 16.84
CA THR A 184 -17.40 8.42 17.08
C THR A 184 -18.78 8.27 16.44
N ASP A 185 -18.84 7.77 15.20
CA ASP A 185 -20.09 7.52 14.48
C ASP A 185 -20.94 6.45 15.20
N SER A 186 -20.32 5.41 15.76
CA SER A 186 -21.03 4.38 16.54
C SER A 186 -21.61 4.86 17.87
N LYS A 187 -21.15 6.01 18.40
CA LYS A 187 -21.64 6.61 19.65
C LYS A 187 -22.73 7.65 19.43
N GLN A 188 -23.00 8.02 18.18
CA GLN A 188 -24.04 8.98 17.79
C GLN A 188 -25.35 8.32 17.34
N ILE A 189 -25.41 6.99 17.34
CA ILE A 189 -26.60 6.16 17.05
C ILE A 189 -27.09 5.54 18.36
#